data_AF-A0A358QWX7-F1
#
_entry.id   AF-A0A358QWX7-F1
#
_cell.length_a   1.000
_cell.length_b   1.000
_cell.length_c   1.000
_cell.angle_alpha   90.00
_cell.angle_beta   90.00
_cell.angle_gamma   90.00
#
_symmetry.space_group_name_H-M   'P 1'
#
loop_
_entity.id
_entity.type
_entity.pdbx_description
1 polymer ?
#
loop_
_entity_poly.entity_id
_entity_poly.type
_entity_poly.pdbx_seq_one_letter_code
_entity_poly.pdbx_strand_id
1 'polypeptide(L)'
;MKNSRYYPHERNRYFYGKLLTVRDFESEQKYFNDKRRLLNRLLFGSGVVCGLQVVAIDDQTISVEAGVALDSAGREIVVSSPVTHKLSMVEGFSNNEYAKNVYLCISYDESGKEPVHSVAGTSTYSEEVNEYNRIQESYKIFVREEAPDHSSIGLNSLVEFSTLIYQDSQVRIRQITPRYANPGDDIEITLIIEKTLQTPQIRVDYLLESEHFYPTGGGALKVSFIEPEYGQKTEYRAAFSMKAGNFPDITGAIRVKEGTVRLGIGDKQLDIEADMAGEVQIINGPIKKKIVRSYFDLPLDQCLRPTQEQCIYLAKISLLHMGRTYIIEGVETVPFGEYVFNASVLYGLGLLEGVRGADTEGDREADLYQQAAATLFDEAAAPGREAQRELSGLPEIKTGVAEIELEPNARAGKSYFSNEIKHGLGPGQVVVVAGLEDSDNKIMGEQIFYGANEVFRGSSFESTLPPVSIGTVVFPGAGSFRAGIRLQSNTRLEKVSVRWWACRE
;
A
#
# COMPACT_ATOMS: atom_id res chain seq x y z
N MET A 1 20.61 -9.83 13.99
CA MET A 1 21.82 -10.59 13.62
C MET A 1 22.76 -9.74 12.79
N LYS A 2 24.06 -9.75 13.10
CA LYS A 2 25.12 -9.12 12.29
C LYS A 2 25.62 -9.97 11.10
N ASN A 3 25.07 -11.18 10.88
CA ASN A 3 25.47 -12.04 9.77
C ASN A 3 24.91 -11.53 8.42
N SER A 4 25.81 -11.31 7.45
CA SER A 4 25.48 -10.83 6.10
C SER A 4 25.14 -11.96 5.10
N ARG A 5 25.49 -13.21 5.40
CA ARG A 5 25.27 -14.36 4.50
C ARG A 5 23.99 -15.12 4.82
N TYR A 6 23.20 -15.41 3.78
CA TYR A 6 21.95 -16.17 3.88
C TYR A 6 22.14 -17.69 3.69
N TYR A 7 23.15 -18.13 2.96
CA TYR A 7 23.40 -19.53 2.61
C TYR A 7 24.91 -19.85 2.61
N PRO A 8 25.32 -21.14 2.63
CA PRO A 8 24.51 -22.36 2.67
C PRO A 8 23.71 -22.51 3.98
N HIS A 9 22.54 -23.16 3.89
CA HIS A 9 21.73 -23.48 5.05
C HIS A 9 22.17 -24.82 5.65
N GLU A 10 22.87 -24.77 6.76
CA GLU A 10 23.30 -25.95 7.50
C GLU A 10 22.50 -26.06 8.79
N ARG A 11 21.96 -27.26 9.08
CA ARG A 11 21.24 -27.53 10.33
C ARG A 11 21.88 -28.69 11.06
N ASN A 12 21.73 -28.66 12.38
CA ASN A 12 22.18 -29.73 13.24
C ASN A 12 21.48 -31.05 12.89
N ARG A 13 22.26 -32.13 12.73
CA ARG A 13 21.74 -33.49 12.58
C ARG A 13 21.76 -34.18 13.94
N TYR A 14 20.58 -34.47 14.47
CA TYR A 14 20.39 -35.21 15.70
C TYR A 14 20.58 -36.71 15.50
N PHE A 15 21.36 -37.35 16.38
CA PHE A 15 21.53 -38.80 16.46
C PHE A 15 21.87 -39.22 17.89
N TYR A 16 21.63 -40.49 18.23
CA TYR A 16 21.87 -41.01 19.58
C TYR A 16 23.35 -40.93 19.96
N GLY A 17 23.62 -40.46 21.19
CA GLY A 17 24.97 -40.30 21.71
C GLY A 17 25.70 -39.04 21.20
N LYS A 18 25.07 -38.18 20.41
CA LYS A 18 25.66 -36.90 20.02
C LYS A 18 25.71 -35.95 21.23
N LEU A 19 26.91 -35.46 21.55
CA LEU A 19 27.10 -34.37 22.50
C LEU A 19 26.77 -33.04 21.83
N LEU A 20 25.89 -32.25 22.45
CA LEU A 20 25.50 -30.91 21.98
C LEU A 20 26.29 -29.84 22.73
N THR A 21 26.73 -28.84 21.99
CA THR A 21 27.46 -27.68 22.49
C THR A 21 26.72 -26.38 22.16
N VAL A 22 27.15 -25.26 22.73
CA VAL A 22 26.60 -23.92 22.41
C VAL A 22 26.58 -23.67 20.90
N ARG A 23 27.66 -24.06 20.20
CA ARG A 23 27.79 -23.96 18.73
C ARG A 23 26.64 -24.67 17.99
N ASP A 24 26.19 -25.83 18.46
CA ASP A 24 25.11 -26.56 17.79
C ASP A 24 23.77 -25.80 17.90
N PHE A 25 23.48 -25.21 19.06
CA PHE A 25 22.27 -24.42 19.28
C PHE A 25 22.30 -23.06 18.55
N GLU A 26 23.47 -22.40 18.51
CA GLU A 26 23.66 -21.19 17.70
C GLU A 26 23.47 -21.47 16.21
N SER A 27 23.96 -22.61 15.74
CA SER A 27 23.79 -23.04 14.35
C SER A 27 22.30 -23.25 14.01
N GLU A 28 21.52 -23.78 14.95
CA GLU A 28 20.07 -23.92 14.77
C GLU A 28 19.33 -22.58 14.72
N GLN A 29 19.65 -21.63 15.62
CA GLN A 29 19.10 -20.28 15.56
C GLN A 29 19.43 -19.60 14.23
N LYS A 30 20.70 -19.67 13.83
CA LYS A 30 21.18 -19.13 12.54
C LYS A 30 20.43 -19.76 11.36
N TYR A 31 20.24 -21.08 11.36
CA TYR A 31 19.56 -21.78 10.27
C TYR A 31 18.13 -21.27 10.04
N PHE A 32 17.32 -21.13 11.10
CA PHE A 32 15.96 -20.65 10.98
C PHE A 32 15.92 -19.16 10.62
N ASN A 33 16.77 -18.35 11.23
CA ASN A 33 16.81 -16.91 10.98
C ASN A 33 17.27 -16.59 9.56
N ASP A 34 18.29 -17.28 9.04
CA ASP A 34 18.74 -17.10 7.66
C ASP A 34 17.67 -17.52 6.66
N LYS A 35 16.91 -18.59 6.92
CA LYS A 35 15.78 -19.00 6.08
C LYS A 35 14.65 -17.98 6.08
N ARG A 36 14.26 -17.50 7.26
CA ARG A 36 13.22 -16.49 7.42
C ARG A 36 13.61 -15.18 6.72
N ARG A 37 14.83 -14.69 6.96
CA ARG A 37 15.35 -13.48 6.31
C ARG A 37 15.42 -13.60 4.80
N LEU A 38 15.86 -14.77 4.29
CA LEU A 38 15.90 -15.04 2.86
C LEU A 38 14.50 -14.95 2.23
N LEU A 39 13.50 -15.58 2.87
CA LEU A 39 12.11 -15.52 2.41
C LEU A 39 11.56 -14.09 2.47
N ASN A 40 11.80 -13.37 3.56
CA ASN A 40 11.38 -11.99 3.70
C ASN A 40 11.96 -11.11 2.58
N ARG A 41 13.28 -11.20 2.35
CA ARG A 41 13.96 -10.43 1.32
C ARG A 41 13.45 -10.73 -0.08
N LEU A 42 13.25 -12.00 -0.43
CA LEU A 42 12.91 -12.40 -1.80
C LEU A 42 11.41 -12.28 -2.12
N LEU A 43 10.53 -12.51 -1.14
CA LEU A 43 9.08 -12.51 -1.38
C LEU A 43 8.41 -11.19 -1.02
N PHE A 44 8.89 -10.51 0.03
CA PHE A 44 8.26 -9.31 0.56
C PHE A 44 9.08 -8.03 0.31
N GLY A 45 10.39 -8.15 0.14
CA GLY A 45 11.27 -7.00 -0.06
C GLY A 45 11.59 -6.28 1.25
N SER A 46 11.64 -4.95 1.20
CA SER A 46 11.93 -4.09 2.34
C SER A 46 11.00 -2.88 2.39
N GLY A 47 10.67 -2.42 3.59
CA GLY A 47 9.78 -1.30 3.84
C GLY A 47 8.88 -1.52 5.07
N VAL A 48 7.99 -0.57 5.30
CA VAL A 48 6.96 -0.60 6.34
C VAL A 48 5.88 -1.61 5.96
N VAL A 49 5.59 -2.54 6.86
CA VAL A 49 4.53 -3.55 6.70
C VAL A 49 3.21 -3.01 7.24
N CYS A 50 3.23 -2.44 8.45
CA CYS A 50 2.07 -1.80 9.07
C CYS A 50 2.52 -0.86 10.21
N GLY A 51 1.69 0.14 10.51
CA GLY A 51 1.97 1.10 11.58
C GLY A 51 3.16 2.01 11.26
N LEU A 52 4.01 2.30 12.25
CA LEU A 52 5.21 3.15 12.14
C LEU A 52 4.94 4.56 11.60
N GLN A 53 3.71 5.05 11.79
CA GLN A 53 3.36 6.42 11.44
C GLN A 53 4.16 7.38 12.31
N VAL A 54 4.69 8.43 11.70
CA VAL A 54 5.40 9.48 12.39
C VAL A 54 4.50 10.70 12.47
N VAL A 55 4.28 11.20 13.68
CA VAL A 55 3.39 12.34 13.94
C VAL A 55 4.15 13.38 14.75
N ALA A 56 4.03 14.65 14.39
CA ALA A 56 4.52 15.74 15.23
C ALA A 56 3.60 15.91 16.45
N ILE A 57 4.17 15.89 17.66
CA ILE A 57 3.41 16.12 18.91
C ILE A 57 3.45 17.61 19.26
N ASP A 58 4.61 18.24 19.10
CA ASP A 58 4.83 19.67 19.28
C ASP A 58 5.90 20.17 18.30
N ASP A 59 6.34 21.43 18.46
CA ASP A 59 7.31 22.09 17.59
C ASP A 59 8.69 21.40 17.52
N GLN A 60 9.03 20.48 18.42
CA GLN A 60 10.35 19.84 18.50
C GLN A 60 10.31 18.33 18.77
N THR A 61 9.13 17.76 19.01
CA THR A 61 8.95 16.35 19.35
C THR A 61 8.10 15.62 18.32
N ILE A 62 8.50 14.37 18.08
CA ILE A 62 7.81 13.43 17.19
C ILE A 62 7.44 12.16 17.96
N SER A 63 6.30 11.58 17.60
CA SER A 63 5.89 10.22 17.96
C SER A 63 6.16 9.29 16.79
N VAL A 64 6.73 8.12 17.04
CA VAL A 64 6.70 6.99 16.12
C VAL A 64 5.73 5.96 16.69
N GLU A 65 4.63 5.73 15.99
CA GLU A 65 3.58 4.79 16.41
C GLU A 65 4.05 3.34 16.32
N ALA A 66 3.39 2.45 17.07
CA ALA A 66 3.68 1.02 17.03
C ALA A 66 3.50 0.45 15.61
N GLY A 67 4.34 -0.53 15.26
CA GLY A 67 4.30 -1.13 13.93
C GLY A 67 5.47 -2.04 13.62
N VAL A 68 5.50 -2.51 12.37
CA VAL A 68 6.48 -3.49 11.88
C VAL A 68 7.02 -3.07 10.53
N ALA A 69 8.33 -3.27 10.35
CA ALA A 69 9.01 -3.08 9.07
C ALA A 69 9.93 -4.27 8.76
N LEU A 70 10.29 -4.40 7.48
CA LEU A 70 11.33 -5.31 7.01
C LEU A 70 12.47 -4.51 6.42
N ASP A 71 13.70 -4.72 6.89
CA ASP A 71 14.85 -4.05 6.29
C ASP A 71 15.33 -4.74 5.01
N SER A 72 16.31 -4.13 4.33
CA SER A 72 16.90 -4.67 3.12
C SER A 72 17.66 -6.00 3.32
N ALA A 73 17.87 -6.41 4.57
CA ALA A 73 18.47 -7.69 4.93
C ALA A 73 17.44 -8.76 5.34
N GLY A 74 16.14 -8.47 5.15
CA GLY A 74 15.01 -9.33 5.49
C GLY A 74 14.75 -9.47 6.99
N ARG A 75 15.32 -8.59 7.82
CA ARG A 75 15.13 -8.58 9.27
C ARG A 75 13.91 -7.77 9.64
N GLU A 76 13.16 -8.27 10.61
CA GLU A 76 11.99 -7.64 11.18
C GLU A 76 12.40 -6.58 12.19
N ILE A 77 11.83 -5.39 12.03
CA ILE A 77 11.97 -4.28 12.95
C ILE A 77 10.60 -4.09 13.59
N VAL A 78 10.51 -4.30 14.91
CA VAL A 78 9.24 -4.25 15.64
C VAL A 78 9.28 -3.13 16.66
N VAL A 79 8.37 -2.17 16.50
CA VAL A 79 8.07 -1.12 17.49
C VAL A 79 6.80 -1.55 18.22
N SER A 80 6.94 -2.08 19.43
CA SER A 80 5.84 -2.69 20.18
C SER A 80 4.84 -1.69 20.79
N SER A 81 5.27 -0.44 20.98
CA SER A 81 4.48 0.64 21.57
C SER A 81 4.97 1.98 21.03
N PRO A 82 4.11 3.01 20.96
CA PRO A 82 4.52 4.33 20.50
C PRO A 82 5.71 4.87 21.30
N VAL A 83 6.67 5.48 20.61
CA VAL A 83 7.85 6.10 21.23
C VAL A 83 7.96 7.56 20.84
N THR A 84 8.17 8.42 21.84
CA THR A 84 8.30 9.86 21.65
C THR A 84 9.75 10.28 21.75
N HIS A 85 10.22 11.02 20.76
CA HIS A 85 11.57 11.56 20.72
C HIS A 85 11.55 13.06 20.49
N LYS A 86 12.34 13.80 21.27
CA LYS A 86 12.73 15.15 20.91
C LYS A 86 13.78 15.07 19.81
N LEU A 87 13.58 15.73 18.67
CA LEU A 87 14.46 15.62 17.51
C LEU A 87 15.93 15.94 17.84
N SER A 88 16.18 16.90 18.73
CA SER A 88 17.53 17.28 19.17
C SER A 88 18.27 16.20 19.97
N MET A 89 17.55 15.18 20.45
CA MET A 89 18.12 14.05 21.20
C MET A 89 18.27 12.80 20.32
N VAL A 90 17.79 12.83 19.07
CA VAL A 90 17.91 11.71 18.15
C VAL A 90 19.31 11.70 17.53
N GLU A 91 19.90 10.51 17.46
CA GLU A 91 21.23 10.32 16.86
C GLU A 91 21.24 10.82 15.40
N GLY A 92 22.30 11.50 14.99
CA GLY A 92 22.43 12.05 13.63
C GLY A 92 21.77 13.41 13.40
N PHE A 93 21.02 13.96 14.37
CA PHE A 93 20.51 15.32 14.29
C PHE A 93 21.62 16.35 14.57
N SER A 94 21.95 17.19 13.58
CA SER A 94 22.94 18.26 13.73
C SER A 94 22.27 19.63 13.92
N ASN A 95 22.73 20.38 14.93
CA ASN A 95 22.20 21.70 15.30
C ASN A 95 22.77 22.87 14.46
N ASN A 96 23.46 22.57 13.35
CA ASN A 96 24.28 23.56 12.66
C ASN A 96 23.47 24.38 11.63
N GLU A 97 22.48 23.77 11.00
CA GLU A 97 21.58 24.42 10.02
C GLU A 97 20.17 23.85 10.18
N TYR A 98 19.22 24.71 10.55
CA TYR A 98 17.84 24.30 10.87
C TYR A 98 16.84 24.54 9.72
N ALA A 99 17.30 25.11 8.60
CA ALA A 99 16.51 25.39 7.42
C ALA A 99 16.67 24.25 6.38
N LYS A 100 16.37 23.01 6.79
CA LYS A 100 16.59 21.82 5.96
C LYS A 100 15.53 20.75 6.16
N ASN A 101 15.38 19.90 5.17
CA ASN A 101 14.61 18.67 5.29
C ASN A 101 15.50 17.60 5.93
N VAL A 102 15.02 16.95 6.98
CA VAL A 102 15.71 15.83 7.60
C VAL A 102 14.86 14.58 7.51
N TYR A 103 15.51 13.43 7.49
CA TYR A 103 14.86 12.14 7.31
C TYR A 103 15.00 11.29 8.56
N LEU A 104 13.87 10.90 9.13
CA LEU A 104 13.82 9.95 10.25
C LEU A 104 13.94 8.54 9.71
N CYS A 105 14.96 7.81 10.16
CA CYS A 105 15.26 6.46 9.74
C CYS A 105 15.14 5.49 10.92
N ILE A 106 14.75 4.25 10.63
CA ILE A 106 14.79 3.14 11.59
C ILE A 106 15.66 2.01 11.04
N SER A 107 16.48 1.41 11.89
CA SER A 107 17.27 0.22 11.54
C SER A 107 17.15 -0.86 12.61
N TYR A 108 17.36 -2.10 12.21
CA TYR A 108 17.44 -3.24 13.12
C TYR A 108 18.66 -3.09 14.04
N ASP A 109 18.48 -3.37 15.33
CA ASP A 109 19.56 -3.45 16.29
C ASP A 109 19.42 -4.69 17.18
N GLU A 110 20.50 -5.10 17.84
CA GLU A 110 20.45 -6.14 18.84
C GLU A 110 21.47 -5.90 19.94
N SER A 111 21.08 -6.19 21.18
CA SER A 111 21.96 -6.05 22.33
C SER A 111 21.87 -7.25 23.27
N GLY A 112 22.97 -7.51 23.97
CA GLY A 112 23.00 -8.51 25.03
C GLY A 112 22.15 -8.04 26.22
N LYS A 113 21.35 -8.94 26.77
CA LYS A 113 20.52 -8.73 27.96
C LYS A 113 20.85 -9.79 29.01
N GLU A 114 20.65 -9.44 30.27
CA GLU A 114 20.95 -10.30 31.42
C GLU A 114 22.45 -10.65 31.46
N PRO A 115 23.32 -9.65 31.75
CA PRO A 115 24.76 -9.88 31.86
C PRO A 115 25.08 -10.86 32.99
N VAL A 116 26.01 -11.77 32.73
CA VAL A 116 26.48 -12.80 33.66
C VAL A 116 28.00 -12.93 33.60
N HIS A 117 28.59 -13.25 34.75
CA HIS A 117 30.00 -13.59 34.82
C HIS A 117 30.20 -15.03 34.36
N SER A 118 30.88 -15.21 33.22
CA SER A 118 31.26 -16.54 32.75
C SER A 118 32.55 -16.99 33.41
N VAL A 119 32.48 -18.05 34.22
CA VAL A 119 33.63 -18.67 34.88
C VAL A 119 34.52 -19.49 33.93
N ALA A 120 34.06 -19.75 32.69
CA ALA A 120 34.78 -20.57 31.72
C ALA A 120 35.66 -19.76 30.74
N GLY A 121 35.54 -18.44 30.70
CA GLY A 121 36.30 -17.56 29.82
C GLY A 121 37.65 -17.18 30.41
N THR A 122 38.64 -18.09 30.36
CA THR A 122 40.02 -17.76 30.77
C THR A 122 40.74 -16.99 29.65
N SER A 123 40.39 -15.71 29.43
CA SER A 123 41.19 -14.80 28.61
C SER A 123 42.00 -13.87 29.50
N THR A 124 43.32 -13.92 29.36
CA THR A 124 44.37 -13.25 30.14
C THR A 124 44.44 -11.72 29.98
N TYR A 125 43.37 -11.07 29.54
CA TYR A 125 43.30 -9.62 29.41
C TYR A 125 42.11 -9.10 30.21
N SER A 126 42.45 -8.23 31.16
CA SER A 126 41.58 -7.54 32.10
C SER A 126 40.68 -6.52 31.40
N GLU A 127 39.60 -6.98 30.83
CA GLU A 127 38.34 -6.24 30.77
C GLU A 127 37.23 -7.25 31.09
N GLU A 128 36.31 -6.91 31.98
CA GLU A 128 35.20 -7.76 32.39
C GLU A 128 34.34 -8.11 31.17
N VAL A 129 34.63 -9.26 30.53
CA VAL A 129 33.78 -9.80 29.47
C VAL A 129 32.52 -10.34 30.15
N ASN A 130 31.55 -9.45 30.35
CA ASN A 130 30.20 -9.84 30.71
C ASN A 130 29.62 -10.62 29.52
N GLU A 131 29.37 -11.90 29.71
CA GLU A 131 28.55 -12.69 28.79
C GLU A 131 27.08 -12.35 29.04
N TYR A 132 26.20 -12.64 28.08
CA TYR A 132 24.78 -12.31 28.19
C TYR A 132 23.92 -13.55 28.04
N ASN A 133 22.96 -13.76 28.94
CA ASN A 133 22.05 -14.91 28.86
C ASN A 133 21.06 -14.81 27.70
N ARG A 134 20.78 -13.59 27.20
CA ARG A 134 19.81 -13.37 26.12
C ARG A 134 20.32 -12.34 25.13
N ILE A 135 19.89 -12.48 23.89
CA ILE A 135 19.98 -11.43 22.87
C ILE A 135 18.59 -10.82 22.75
N GLN A 136 18.50 -9.51 22.95
CA GLN A 136 17.28 -8.75 22.70
C GLN A 136 17.38 -8.13 21.31
N GLU A 137 16.48 -8.54 20.41
CA GLU A 137 16.25 -7.83 19.15
C GLU A 137 15.52 -6.51 19.44
N SER A 138 16.00 -5.43 18.84
CA SER A 138 15.47 -4.08 19.02
C SER A 138 15.66 -3.26 17.74
N TYR A 139 15.58 -1.94 17.86
CA TYR A 139 15.76 -1.04 16.74
C TYR A 139 16.50 0.23 17.20
N LYS A 140 17.05 0.95 16.23
CA LYS A 140 17.62 2.28 16.40
C LYS A 140 16.87 3.27 15.53
N ILE A 141 16.52 4.41 16.12
CA ILE A 141 15.96 5.56 15.40
C ILE A 141 17.06 6.61 15.33
N PHE A 142 17.29 7.13 14.12
CA PHE A 142 18.30 8.14 13.87
C PHE A 142 17.85 9.05 12.72
N VAL A 143 18.49 10.21 12.60
CA VAL A 143 18.21 11.22 11.58
C VAL A 143 19.31 11.23 10.53
N ARG A 144 18.92 11.47 9.28
CA ARG A 144 19.81 11.73 8.15
C ARG A 144 19.43 13.00 7.45
N GLU A 145 20.42 13.64 6.82
CA GLU A 145 20.22 14.85 6.03
C GLU A 145 20.07 14.53 4.53
N GLU A 146 20.61 13.39 4.11
CA GLU A 146 20.55 12.93 2.73
C GLU A 146 19.42 11.93 2.53
N ALA A 147 18.69 12.13 1.43
CA ALA A 147 17.69 11.19 0.95
C ALA A 147 18.37 9.94 0.36
N PRO A 148 17.71 8.77 0.37
CA PRO A 148 18.27 7.56 -0.20
C PRO A 148 18.44 7.70 -1.72
N ASP A 149 19.28 6.85 -2.28
CA ASP A 149 19.34 6.65 -3.72
C ASP A 149 18.03 6.03 -4.21
N HIS A 150 17.39 6.69 -5.17
CA HIS A 150 16.14 6.26 -5.78
C HIS A 150 16.23 4.88 -6.43
N SER A 151 17.39 4.56 -7.02
CA SER A 151 17.62 3.28 -7.69
C SER A 151 17.69 2.10 -6.71
N SER A 152 17.98 2.42 -5.45
CA SER A 152 18.20 1.46 -4.37
C SER A 152 16.91 1.00 -3.69
N ILE A 153 15.80 1.68 -3.98
CA ILE A 153 14.47 1.40 -3.42
C ILE A 153 13.71 0.40 -4.29
N GLY A 154 13.30 -0.70 -3.67
CA GLY A 154 12.41 -1.70 -4.28
C GLY A 154 12.90 -2.18 -5.65
N LEU A 155 12.02 -2.08 -6.65
CA LEU A 155 12.28 -2.46 -8.04
C LEU A 155 12.45 -1.25 -8.96
N ASN A 156 12.66 -0.04 -8.42
CA ASN A 156 12.72 1.19 -9.22
C ASN A 156 13.81 1.11 -10.30
N SER A 157 14.96 0.53 -9.97
CA SER A 157 16.05 0.29 -10.93
C SER A 157 15.69 -0.65 -12.09
N LEU A 158 14.58 -1.38 -12.04
CA LEU A 158 14.09 -2.19 -13.17
C LEU A 158 13.10 -1.42 -14.04
N VAL A 159 12.42 -0.41 -13.50
CA VAL A 159 11.32 0.31 -14.16
C VAL A 159 11.80 1.63 -14.78
N GLU A 160 12.70 2.32 -14.09
CA GLU A 160 13.09 3.69 -14.42
C GLU A 160 14.57 3.97 -14.08
N PHE A 161 15.07 5.06 -14.64
CA PHE A 161 16.36 5.67 -14.37
C PHE A 161 16.13 7.00 -13.66
N SER A 162 16.76 7.19 -12.50
CA SER A 162 16.76 8.46 -11.78
C SER A 162 18.12 9.12 -11.95
N THR A 163 18.14 10.26 -12.62
CA THR A 163 19.33 11.09 -12.83
C THR A 163 19.31 12.27 -11.86
N LEU A 164 20.34 12.39 -11.02
CA LEU A 164 20.53 13.56 -10.17
C LEU A 164 21.09 14.71 -10.99
N ILE A 165 20.35 15.81 -11.09
CA ILE A 165 20.77 17.01 -11.81
C ILE A 165 21.49 17.97 -10.85
N TYR A 166 20.94 18.16 -9.66
CA TYR A 166 21.48 19.08 -8.66
C TYR A 166 21.06 18.66 -7.25
N GLN A 167 21.94 18.86 -6.27
CA GLN A 167 21.63 18.67 -4.86
C GLN A 167 22.49 19.59 -3.99
N ASP A 168 21.83 20.33 -3.10
CA ASP A 168 22.45 21.03 -1.96
C ASP A 168 21.60 20.85 -0.69
N SER A 169 21.82 21.67 0.35
CA SER A 169 21.07 21.58 1.61
C SER A 169 19.62 22.06 1.51
N GLN A 170 19.26 22.77 0.44
CA GLN A 170 17.96 23.43 0.26
C GLN A 170 17.14 22.85 -0.89
N VAL A 171 17.78 22.37 -1.95
CA VAL A 171 17.14 21.95 -3.20
C VAL A 171 17.76 20.65 -3.72
N ARG A 172 16.90 19.73 -4.15
CA ARG A 172 17.28 18.51 -4.87
C ARG A 172 16.45 18.38 -6.14
N ILE A 173 17.13 18.23 -7.27
CA ILE A 173 16.50 18.16 -8.59
C ILE A 173 16.92 16.86 -9.25
N ARG A 174 15.93 16.06 -9.64
CA ARG A 174 16.13 14.77 -10.29
C ARG A 174 15.24 14.64 -11.51
N GLN A 175 15.74 13.91 -12.50
CA GLN A 175 14.97 13.50 -13.67
C GLN A 175 14.72 12.00 -13.60
N ILE A 176 13.46 11.60 -13.71
CA ILE A 176 13.04 10.22 -13.86
C ILE A 176 12.74 9.96 -15.33
N THR A 177 13.40 8.94 -15.87
CA THR A 177 13.25 8.48 -17.26
C THR A 177 12.85 7.01 -17.26
N PRO A 178 11.80 6.59 -17.98
CA PRO A 178 11.39 5.18 -18.02
C PRO A 178 12.45 4.31 -18.69
N ARG A 179 12.58 3.04 -18.28
CA ARG A 179 13.54 2.10 -18.89
C ARG A 179 13.06 1.45 -20.18
N TYR A 180 11.75 1.44 -20.40
CA TYR A 180 11.13 0.77 -21.53
C TYR A 180 10.09 1.66 -22.19
N ALA A 181 9.97 1.57 -23.51
CA ALA A 181 8.94 2.20 -24.33
C ALA A 181 8.51 1.22 -25.43
N ASN A 182 7.29 1.37 -25.96
CA ASN A 182 6.95 0.67 -27.22
C ASN A 182 7.24 1.57 -28.43
N PRO A 183 7.40 0.99 -29.63
CA PRO A 183 7.59 1.76 -30.85
C PRO A 183 6.43 2.74 -31.08
N GLY A 184 6.75 4.03 -31.26
CA GLY A 184 5.76 5.07 -31.54
C GLY A 184 4.93 5.56 -30.36
N ASP A 185 5.12 5.01 -29.16
CA ASP A 185 4.44 5.48 -27.94
C ASP A 185 4.97 6.84 -27.48
N ASP A 186 4.11 7.60 -26.79
CA ASP A 186 4.51 8.78 -26.05
C ASP A 186 5.02 8.35 -24.66
N ILE A 187 6.27 8.65 -24.37
CA ILE A 187 6.89 8.49 -23.06
C ILE A 187 6.89 9.80 -22.29
N GLU A 188 6.85 9.71 -20.96
CA GLU A 188 6.92 10.87 -20.08
C GLU A 188 8.23 10.86 -19.29
N ILE A 189 8.94 11.98 -19.33
CA ILE A 189 10.10 12.26 -18.48
C ILE A 189 9.61 13.15 -17.35
N THR A 190 9.88 12.74 -16.10
CA THR A 190 9.43 13.51 -14.93
C THR A 190 10.60 14.24 -14.30
N LEU A 191 10.50 15.56 -14.21
CA LEU A 191 11.37 16.37 -13.37
C LEU A 191 10.77 16.43 -11.96
N ILE A 192 11.50 15.96 -10.97
CA ILE A 192 11.17 16.06 -9.55
C ILE A 192 12.06 17.12 -8.91
N ILE A 193 11.44 18.11 -8.29
CA ILE A 193 12.12 19.19 -7.56
C ILE A 193 11.65 19.11 -6.12
N GLU A 194 12.56 18.76 -5.23
CA GLU A 194 12.36 18.79 -3.78
C GLU A 194 13.05 20.05 -3.24
N LYS A 195 12.37 20.82 -2.39
CA LYS A 195 12.94 22.02 -1.77
C LYS A 195 12.57 22.15 -0.29
N THR A 196 13.30 23.00 0.43
CA THR A 196 12.89 23.42 1.77
C THR A 196 11.88 24.55 1.68
N LEU A 197 11.11 24.75 2.75
CA LEU A 197 10.03 25.75 2.78
C LEU A 197 10.55 27.18 2.71
N GLN A 198 11.75 27.41 3.23
CA GLN A 198 12.39 28.72 3.22
C GLN A 198 13.09 29.02 1.89
N THR A 199 13.22 28.03 1.00
CA THR A 199 13.80 28.23 -0.32
C THR A 199 12.87 29.13 -1.16
N PRO A 200 13.39 30.23 -1.72
CA PRO A 200 12.68 31.08 -2.67
C PRO A 200 12.14 30.32 -3.88
N GLN A 201 11.41 31.02 -4.76
CA GLN A 201 10.89 30.42 -5.98
C GLN A 201 11.99 29.81 -6.84
N ILE A 202 11.73 28.59 -7.31
CA ILE A 202 12.66 27.85 -8.15
C ILE A 202 12.26 27.97 -9.62
N ARG A 203 13.27 28.19 -10.44
CA ARG A 203 13.17 28.11 -11.89
C ARG A 203 14.26 27.19 -12.43
N VAL A 204 13.89 26.26 -13.30
CA VAL A 204 14.83 25.31 -13.90
C VAL A 204 14.63 25.32 -15.40
N ASP A 205 15.71 25.53 -16.15
CA ASP A 205 15.71 25.51 -17.61
C ASP A 205 16.91 24.67 -18.11
N TYR A 206 16.67 23.64 -18.93
CA TYR A 206 17.74 22.89 -19.59
C TYR A 206 17.28 22.27 -20.92
N LEU A 207 18.23 21.81 -21.72
CA LEU A 207 17.97 21.10 -22.97
C LEU A 207 18.26 19.61 -22.82
N LEU A 208 17.43 18.78 -23.44
CA LEU A 208 17.65 17.35 -23.55
C LEU A 208 18.21 16.98 -24.92
N GLU A 209 19.24 16.14 -24.92
CA GLU A 209 19.73 15.43 -26.09
C GLU A 209 19.20 14.01 -26.07
N SER A 210 18.57 13.58 -27.16
CA SER A 210 17.91 12.28 -27.23
C SER A 210 18.28 11.51 -28.49
N GLU A 211 18.49 10.21 -28.33
CA GLU A 211 18.71 9.25 -29.40
C GLU A 211 17.47 8.37 -29.53
N HIS A 212 16.87 8.32 -30.71
CA HIS A 212 15.63 7.57 -30.98
C HIS A 212 14.37 8.03 -30.23
N PHE A 213 14.41 9.20 -29.58
CA PHE A 213 13.24 9.87 -29.00
C PHE A 213 13.13 11.29 -29.54
N TYR A 214 11.91 11.74 -29.81
CA TYR A 214 11.64 13.01 -30.47
C TYR A 214 10.59 13.80 -29.69
N PRO A 215 10.79 15.10 -29.43
CA PRO A 215 9.76 15.92 -28.79
C PRO A 215 8.53 16.03 -29.68
N THR A 216 7.34 16.02 -29.08
CA THR A 216 6.05 16.10 -29.79
C THR A 216 5.89 17.40 -30.59
N GLY A 217 6.59 18.48 -30.19
CA GLY A 217 6.61 19.78 -30.89
C GLY A 217 7.70 19.94 -31.96
N GLY A 218 8.56 18.95 -32.17
CA GLY A 218 9.72 19.04 -33.06
C GLY A 218 10.89 19.87 -32.50
N GLY A 219 12.12 19.57 -32.93
CA GLY A 219 13.34 20.25 -32.49
C GLY A 219 14.01 19.60 -31.28
N ALA A 220 14.72 20.39 -30.47
CA ALA A 220 15.30 19.95 -29.20
C ALA A 220 14.28 20.11 -28.07
N LEU A 221 14.13 19.11 -27.20
CA LEU A 221 13.23 19.22 -26.05
C LEU A 221 13.83 20.18 -25.03
N LYS A 222 13.17 21.31 -24.81
CA LYS A 222 13.49 22.23 -23.72
C LYS A 222 12.64 21.89 -22.50
N VAL A 223 13.31 21.51 -21.42
CA VAL A 223 12.70 21.36 -20.11
C VAL A 223 12.72 22.72 -19.43
N SER A 224 11.54 23.24 -19.09
CA SER A 224 11.38 24.51 -18.40
C SER A 224 10.34 24.36 -17.31
N PHE A 225 10.74 24.68 -16.08
CA PHE A 225 9.87 24.67 -14.92
C PHE A 225 10.00 26.01 -14.19
N ILE A 226 8.86 26.59 -13.84
CA ILE A 226 8.77 27.78 -12.99
C ILE A 226 7.82 27.42 -11.86
N GLU A 227 8.27 27.60 -10.63
CA GLU A 227 7.45 27.38 -9.45
C GLU A 227 6.19 28.28 -9.49
N PRO A 228 4.97 27.73 -9.32
CA PRO A 228 3.75 28.53 -9.25
C PRO A 228 3.78 29.53 -8.09
N GLU A 229 3.20 30.73 -8.29
CA GLU A 229 3.17 31.78 -7.26
C GLU A 229 2.33 31.41 -6.03
N TYR A 230 1.37 30.50 -6.17
CA TYR A 230 0.44 30.08 -5.11
C TYR A 230 0.62 28.61 -4.75
N GLY A 231 0.57 28.33 -3.45
CA GLY A 231 0.63 26.96 -2.93
C GLY A 231 2.05 26.40 -2.94
N GLN A 232 2.97 27.07 -2.24
CA GLN A 232 4.34 26.59 -2.08
C GLN A 232 4.34 25.18 -1.49
N LYS A 233 4.93 24.23 -2.23
CA LYS A 233 5.13 22.85 -1.82
C LYS A 233 6.61 22.57 -1.64
N THR A 234 6.90 21.55 -0.85
CA THR A 234 8.25 21.01 -0.67
C THR A 234 8.65 20.01 -1.76
N GLU A 235 7.71 19.62 -2.63
CA GLU A 235 7.95 18.77 -3.80
C GLU A 235 7.08 19.22 -4.98
N TYR A 236 7.70 19.31 -6.16
CA TYR A 236 7.06 19.56 -7.44
C TYR A 236 7.42 18.46 -8.43
N ARG A 237 6.44 18.10 -9.27
CA ARG A 237 6.61 17.15 -10.37
C ARG A 237 6.15 17.79 -11.66
N ALA A 238 7.01 17.79 -12.67
CA ALA A 238 6.70 18.27 -14.01
C ALA A 238 6.99 17.18 -15.03
N ALA A 239 5.98 16.80 -15.81
CA ALA A 239 6.10 15.77 -16.83
C ALA A 239 6.31 16.40 -18.22
N PHE A 240 7.22 15.84 -19.00
CA PHE A 240 7.55 16.27 -20.35
C PHE A 240 7.44 15.08 -21.30
N SER A 241 6.55 15.17 -22.29
CA SER A 241 6.27 14.07 -23.21
C SER A 241 7.26 14.05 -24.39
N MET A 242 7.70 12.85 -24.77
CA MET A 242 8.50 12.57 -25.95
C MET A 242 7.95 11.37 -26.69
N LYS A 243 8.08 11.34 -28.01
CA LYS A 243 7.66 10.21 -28.83
C LYS A 243 8.82 9.26 -29.08
N ALA A 244 8.61 7.98 -28.79
CA ALA A 244 9.55 6.92 -29.11
C ALA A 244 9.63 6.70 -30.63
N GLY A 245 10.83 6.45 -31.13
CA GLY A 245 11.06 6.04 -32.50
C GLY A 245 10.28 4.76 -32.83
N ASN A 246 9.89 4.62 -34.10
CA ASN A 246 9.10 3.46 -34.55
C ASN A 246 9.97 2.23 -34.89
N PHE A 247 11.05 2.02 -34.14
CA PHE A 247 11.99 0.91 -34.36
C PHE A 247 12.05 0.04 -33.10
N PRO A 248 11.64 -1.24 -33.17
CA PRO A 248 11.71 -2.14 -32.04
C PRO A 248 13.14 -2.65 -31.79
N ASP A 249 13.38 -3.10 -30.56
CA ASP A 249 14.60 -3.76 -30.08
C ASP A 249 15.87 -2.92 -30.20
N ILE A 250 15.72 -1.60 -30.01
CA ILE A 250 16.82 -0.63 -29.99
C ILE A 250 16.86 0.05 -28.61
N THR A 251 18.08 0.29 -28.12
CA THR A 251 18.31 1.14 -26.95
C THR A 251 18.57 2.56 -27.43
N GLY A 252 17.74 3.50 -27.02
CA GLY A 252 18.02 4.93 -27.13
C GLY A 252 18.51 5.50 -25.81
N ALA A 253 18.93 6.76 -25.84
CA ALA A 253 19.39 7.48 -24.66
C ALA A 253 18.71 8.84 -24.58
N ILE A 254 18.44 9.29 -23.36
CA ILE A 254 17.93 10.62 -23.06
C ILE A 254 18.87 11.25 -22.05
N ARG A 255 19.57 12.30 -22.48
CA ARG A 255 20.67 12.93 -21.75
C ARG A 255 20.35 14.40 -21.48
N VAL A 256 20.72 14.86 -20.30
CA VAL A 256 20.77 16.30 -20.01
C VAL A 256 21.98 16.89 -20.72
N LYS A 257 21.76 17.88 -21.60
CA LYS A 257 22.86 18.48 -22.35
C LYS A 257 23.80 19.25 -21.42
N GLU A 258 25.07 18.89 -21.45
CA GLU A 258 26.11 19.47 -20.61
C GLU A 258 26.16 21.00 -20.75
N GLY A 259 26.29 21.71 -19.62
CA GLY A 259 26.39 23.16 -19.57
C GLY A 259 25.11 23.93 -19.94
N THR A 260 23.95 23.26 -20.11
CA THR A 260 22.68 23.94 -20.42
C THR A 260 21.76 24.15 -19.23
N VAL A 261 22.08 23.56 -18.08
CA VAL A 261 21.22 23.60 -16.90
C VAL A 261 21.37 24.94 -16.20
N ARG A 262 20.28 25.71 -16.21
CA ARG A 262 20.14 26.99 -15.50
C ARG A 262 19.15 26.83 -14.37
N LEU A 263 19.64 26.99 -13.15
CA LEU A 263 18.83 26.97 -11.93
C LEU A 263 18.75 28.37 -11.33
N GLY A 264 17.54 28.92 -11.28
CA GLY A 264 17.22 30.14 -10.54
C GLY A 264 16.64 29.79 -9.17
N ILE A 265 17.24 30.30 -8.10
CA ILE A 265 16.71 30.26 -6.73
C ILE A 265 16.52 31.70 -6.27
N GLY A 266 15.29 32.22 -6.38
CA GLY A 266 15.02 33.65 -6.19
C GLY A 266 15.82 34.50 -7.19
N ASP A 267 16.64 35.42 -6.69
CA ASP A 267 17.49 36.28 -7.53
C ASP A 267 18.83 35.64 -7.94
N LYS A 268 19.19 34.50 -7.36
CA LYS A 268 20.45 33.81 -7.67
C LYS A 268 20.25 32.88 -8.86
N GLN A 269 21.15 32.96 -9.82
CA GLN A 269 21.23 32.01 -10.93
C GLN A 269 22.51 31.18 -10.83
N LEU A 270 22.37 29.86 -11.00
CA LEU A 270 23.43 28.87 -10.99
C LEU A 270 23.43 28.15 -12.33
N ASP A 271 24.60 28.06 -12.96
CA ASP A 271 24.83 27.22 -14.12
C ASP A 271 25.43 25.89 -13.64
N ILE A 272 24.78 24.78 -14.00
CA ILE A 272 25.10 23.45 -13.47
C ILE A 272 25.63 22.57 -14.61
N GLU A 273 26.74 21.91 -14.35
CA GLU A 273 27.30 20.87 -15.21
C GLU A 273 26.72 19.53 -14.78
N ALA A 274 25.85 18.97 -15.61
CA ALA A 274 25.30 17.63 -15.44
C ALA A 274 25.50 16.85 -16.74
N ASP A 275 26.31 15.78 -16.70
CA ASP A 275 26.47 14.82 -17.80
C ASP A 275 25.99 13.45 -17.34
N MET A 276 24.69 13.21 -17.52
CA MET A 276 24.03 11.98 -17.10
C MET A 276 22.97 11.62 -18.13
N ALA A 277 22.94 10.34 -18.52
CA ALA A 277 22.01 9.80 -19.52
C ALA A 277 21.17 8.66 -18.91
N GLY A 278 19.86 8.72 -19.17
CA GLY A 278 18.95 7.59 -18.98
C GLY A 278 18.87 6.77 -20.26
N GLU A 279 19.13 5.47 -20.17
CA GLU A 279 18.94 4.55 -21.30
C GLU A 279 17.48 4.09 -21.36
N VAL A 280 16.91 4.01 -22.55
CA VAL A 280 15.52 3.58 -22.75
C VAL A 280 15.48 2.53 -23.85
N GLN A 281 15.01 1.33 -23.50
CA GLN A 281 14.85 0.24 -24.46
C GLN A 281 13.48 0.33 -25.13
N ILE A 282 13.47 0.51 -26.45
CA ILE A 282 12.27 0.40 -27.25
C ILE A 282 12.05 -1.08 -27.53
N ILE A 283 11.00 -1.66 -26.94
CA ILE A 283 10.73 -3.10 -27.00
C ILE A 283 9.41 -3.37 -27.69
N ASN A 284 9.29 -4.54 -28.32
CA ASN A 284 7.99 -4.99 -28.80
C ASN A 284 7.25 -5.79 -27.70
N GLY A 285 5.97 -5.48 -27.51
CA GLY A 285 5.08 -6.18 -26.58
C GLY A 285 4.95 -5.53 -25.21
N PRO A 286 4.17 -6.12 -24.29
CA PRO A 286 3.75 -5.45 -23.06
C PRO A 286 4.92 -5.21 -22.08
N ILE A 287 5.21 -3.94 -21.82
CA ILE A 287 6.26 -3.46 -20.88
C ILE A 287 6.17 -4.15 -19.51
N LYS A 288 4.96 -4.31 -18.97
CA LYS A 288 4.73 -4.99 -17.69
C LYS A 288 5.33 -6.41 -17.68
N LYS A 289 5.16 -7.18 -18.76
CA LYS A 289 5.73 -8.53 -18.86
C LYS A 289 7.26 -8.50 -18.98
N LYS A 290 7.81 -7.49 -19.65
CA LYS A 290 9.27 -7.31 -19.74
C LYS A 290 9.87 -7.01 -18.37
N ILE A 291 9.29 -6.11 -17.59
CA ILE A 291 9.75 -5.80 -16.22
C ILE A 291 9.74 -7.06 -15.34
N VAL A 292 8.63 -7.82 -15.35
CA VAL A 292 8.51 -9.07 -14.59
C VAL A 292 9.58 -10.07 -15.02
N ARG A 293 9.80 -10.22 -16.33
CA ARG A 293 10.85 -11.09 -16.86
C ARG A 293 12.24 -10.64 -16.43
N SER A 294 12.53 -9.34 -16.54
CA SER A 294 13.80 -8.75 -16.10
C SER A 294 14.07 -9.00 -14.62
N TYR A 295 13.03 -9.00 -13.77
CA TYR A 295 13.15 -9.36 -12.35
C TYR A 295 13.53 -10.85 -12.17
N PHE A 296 12.84 -11.78 -12.85
CA PHE A 296 13.14 -13.21 -12.73
C PHE A 296 14.47 -13.61 -13.38
N ASP A 297 14.97 -12.82 -14.33
CA ASP A 297 16.29 -13.00 -14.94
C ASP A 297 17.44 -12.48 -14.05
N LEU A 298 17.15 -11.79 -12.93
CA LEU A 298 18.19 -11.30 -12.02
C LEU A 298 18.91 -12.46 -11.32
N PRO A 299 20.26 -12.43 -11.25
CA PRO A 299 21.00 -13.41 -10.48
C PRO A 299 20.73 -13.25 -8.98
N LEU A 300 20.73 -14.36 -8.25
CA LEU A 300 20.44 -14.39 -6.81
C LEU A 300 21.32 -13.43 -6.00
N ASP A 301 22.62 -13.33 -6.35
CA ASP A 301 23.56 -12.43 -5.68
C ASP A 301 23.14 -10.94 -5.80
N GLN A 302 22.48 -10.56 -6.89
CA GLN A 302 21.97 -9.20 -7.09
C GLN A 302 20.69 -8.97 -6.28
N CYS A 303 19.79 -9.94 -6.20
CA CYS A 303 18.59 -9.86 -5.36
C CYS A 303 18.93 -9.79 -3.86
N LEU A 304 20.00 -10.47 -3.45
CA LEU A 304 20.46 -10.51 -2.06
C LEU A 304 21.49 -9.43 -1.72
N ARG A 305 21.92 -8.63 -2.69
CA ARG A 305 22.82 -7.52 -2.45
C ARG A 305 22.14 -6.60 -1.43
N PRO A 306 22.73 -6.40 -0.23
CA PRO A 306 22.18 -5.44 0.69
C PRO A 306 22.27 -4.07 0.02
N THR A 307 21.16 -3.34 0.05
CA THR A 307 21.20 -1.90 -0.23
C THR A 307 22.23 -1.29 0.73
N GLN A 308 23.02 -0.30 0.29
CA GLN A 308 24.14 0.26 1.09
C GLN A 308 23.73 0.64 2.51
N GLU A 309 22.43 0.84 2.75
CA GLU A 309 21.86 1.30 3.99
C GLU A 309 20.73 0.34 4.40
N GLN A 310 20.93 -0.38 5.51
CA GLN A 310 19.95 -1.34 6.07
C GLN A 310 18.95 -0.64 6.99
N CYS A 311 18.46 0.51 6.56
CA CYS A 311 17.46 1.30 7.27
C CYS A 311 16.28 1.61 6.38
N ILE A 312 15.18 2.02 7.01
CA ILE A 312 13.93 2.38 6.34
C ILE A 312 13.62 3.82 6.69
N TYR A 313 13.26 4.62 5.70
CA TYR A 313 12.95 6.03 5.89
C TYR A 313 11.48 6.17 6.32
N LEU A 314 11.27 6.46 7.59
CA LEU A 314 9.94 6.55 8.20
C LEU A 314 9.27 7.89 7.95
N ALA A 315 10.03 8.99 7.87
CA ALA A 315 9.47 10.30 7.61
C ALA A 315 10.46 11.29 7.02
N LYS A 316 9.95 12.22 6.21
CA LYS A 316 10.58 13.49 5.87
C LYS A 316 10.02 14.56 6.80
N ILE A 317 10.91 15.21 7.54
CA ILE A 317 10.57 16.25 8.52
C ILE A 317 11.10 17.56 7.98
N SER A 318 10.18 18.48 7.70
CA SER A 318 10.50 19.82 7.21
C SER A 318 10.70 20.74 8.41
N LEU A 319 11.93 21.25 8.56
CA LEU A 319 12.30 22.12 9.66
C LEU A 319 12.29 23.59 9.23
N LEU A 320 11.80 24.44 10.11
CA LEU A 320 11.80 25.88 9.93
C LEU A 320 12.74 26.53 10.96
N HIS A 321 13.67 27.34 10.47
CA HIS A 321 14.64 28.03 11.32
C HIS A 321 14.01 29.23 12.03
N MET A 322 14.07 29.26 13.36
CA MET A 322 13.60 30.36 14.22
C MET A 322 14.71 30.79 15.19
N GLY A 323 15.58 31.71 14.73
CA GLY A 323 16.62 32.31 15.57
C GLY A 323 17.74 31.34 15.95
N ARG A 324 17.72 30.77 17.16
CA ARG A 324 18.68 29.74 17.61
C ARG A 324 18.05 28.35 17.74
N THR A 325 16.77 28.24 17.40
CA THR A 325 15.95 27.04 17.54
C THR A 325 15.32 26.67 16.20
N TYR A 326 14.75 25.48 16.15
CA TYR A 326 13.94 25.00 15.02
C TYR A 326 12.51 24.73 15.48
N ILE A 327 11.61 24.73 14.50
CA ILE A 327 10.23 24.27 14.63
C ILE A 327 9.97 23.22 13.54
N ILE A 328 9.26 22.16 13.89
CA ILE A 328 8.71 21.17 12.96
C ILE A 328 7.50 21.81 12.28
N GLU A 329 7.59 22.01 10.97
CA GLU A 329 6.49 22.60 10.19
C GLU A 329 5.62 21.52 9.53
N GLY A 330 6.26 20.45 9.04
CA GLY A 330 5.57 19.35 8.38
C GLY A 330 6.26 18.01 8.57
N VAL A 331 5.45 16.96 8.65
CA VAL A 331 5.90 15.56 8.71
C VAL A 331 5.19 14.79 7.61
N GLU A 332 5.96 14.28 6.66
CA GLU A 332 5.50 13.39 5.61
C GLU A 332 5.95 11.96 5.94
N THR A 333 5.00 11.06 6.14
CA THR A 333 5.27 9.65 6.49
C THR A 333 5.67 8.85 5.27
N VAL A 334 6.71 8.02 5.41
CA VAL A 334 7.25 7.11 4.38
C VAL A 334 7.40 7.83 3.02
N PRO A 335 8.22 8.89 2.96
CA PRO A 335 8.29 9.82 1.82
C PRO A 335 8.75 9.15 0.50
N PHE A 336 9.40 8.00 0.58
CA PHE A 336 9.88 7.26 -0.60
C PHE A 336 9.01 6.05 -0.97
N GLY A 337 7.85 5.90 -0.32
CA GLY A 337 6.91 4.81 -0.61
C GLY A 337 7.46 3.41 -0.30
N GLU A 338 8.40 3.31 0.65
CA GLU A 338 8.96 2.04 1.13
C GLU A 338 7.92 1.24 1.93
N TYR A 339 6.96 0.64 1.22
CA TYR A 339 5.92 -0.21 1.78
C TYR A 339 6.08 -1.65 1.33
N VAL A 340 5.74 -2.58 2.23
CA VAL A 340 5.65 -4.01 1.94
C VAL A 340 4.18 -4.39 1.80
N PHE A 341 3.77 -4.73 0.58
CA PHE A 341 2.41 -5.18 0.30
C PHE A 341 2.33 -6.70 0.38
N ASN A 342 1.47 -7.22 1.25
CA ASN A 342 1.17 -8.65 1.26
C ASN A 342 0.25 -9.04 0.08
N ALA A 343 0.19 -10.34 -0.22
CA ALA A 343 -0.59 -10.86 -1.34
C ALA A 343 -2.08 -10.50 -1.27
N SER A 344 -2.66 -10.42 -0.08
CA SER A 344 -4.08 -10.06 0.10
C SER A 344 -4.34 -8.61 -0.27
N VAL A 345 -3.45 -7.69 0.11
CA VAL A 345 -3.54 -6.27 -0.26
C VAL A 345 -3.37 -6.12 -1.77
N LEU A 346 -2.37 -6.78 -2.37
CA LEU A 346 -2.16 -6.75 -3.82
C LEU A 346 -3.36 -7.31 -4.59
N TYR A 347 -3.95 -8.42 -4.12
CA TYR A 347 -5.15 -8.99 -4.70
C TYR A 347 -6.34 -8.02 -4.65
N GLY A 348 -6.57 -7.38 -3.49
CA GLY A 348 -7.62 -6.37 -3.33
C GLY A 348 -7.42 -5.16 -4.24
N LEU A 349 -6.18 -4.65 -4.35
CA LEU A 349 -5.85 -3.54 -5.25
C LEU A 349 -6.06 -3.93 -6.72
N GLY A 350 -5.62 -5.13 -7.10
CA GLY A 350 -5.81 -5.65 -8.47
C GLY A 350 -7.28 -5.77 -8.87
N LEU A 351 -8.17 -6.17 -7.94
CA LEU A 351 -9.61 -6.18 -8.20
C LEU A 351 -10.16 -4.77 -8.47
N LEU A 352 -9.72 -3.77 -7.71
CA LEU A 352 -10.15 -2.38 -7.89
C LEU A 352 -9.64 -1.77 -9.20
N GLU A 353 -8.40 -2.08 -9.61
CA GLU A 353 -7.85 -1.64 -10.89
C GLU A 353 -8.49 -2.36 -12.08
N GLY A 354 -8.80 -3.66 -11.95
CA GLY A 354 -9.50 -4.42 -12.98
C GLY A 354 -10.89 -3.87 -13.30
N VAL A 355 -11.59 -3.31 -12.30
CA VAL A 355 -12.87 -2.61 -12.50
C VAL A 355 -12.69 -1.29 -13.28
N ARG A 356 -11.58 -0.57 -13.08
CA ARG A 356 -11.27 0.67 -13.83
C ARG A 356 -10.68 0.41 -15.23
N GLY A 357 -10.01 -0.72 -15.43
CA GLY A 357 -9.43 -1.10 -16.72
C GLY A 357 -10.47 -1.54 -17.77
N ALA A 358 -11.67 -1.92 -17.35
CA ALA A 358 -12.77 -2.27 -18.24
C ALA A 358 -13.37 -1.05 -18.98
N ASP A 359 -13.14 0.18 -18.49
CA ASP A 359 -13.69 1.40 -19.08
C ASP A 359 -13.00 1.81 -20.40
N THR A 360 -11.86 1.23 -20.77
CA THR A 360 -11.17 1.53 -22.05
C THR A 360 -11.38 0.47 -23.15
N GLU A 361 -11.89 -0.71 -22.81
CA GLU A 361 -12.43 -1.67 -23.79
C GLU A 361 -13.94 -1.44 -24.03
N GLY A 362 -14.64 -0.83 -23.06
CA GLY A 362 -16.06 -0.47 -23.15
C GLY A 362 -16.42 0.51 -24.27
N ASP A 363 -15.51 1.40 -24.68
CA ASP A 363 -15.76 2.35 -25.78
C ASP A 363 -15.75 1.68 -27.17
N ARG A 364 -14.99 0.57 -27.34
CA ARG A 364 -15.04 -0.22 -28.59
C ARG A 364 -16.23 -1.18 -28.62
N GLU A 365 -16.66 -1.68 -27.46
CA GLU A 365 -17.89 -2.46 -27.37
C GLU A 365 -19.13 -1.57 -27.55
N ALA A 366 -19.14 -0.33 -27.06
CA ALA A 366 -20.25 0.62 -27.21
C ALA A 366 -20.58 0.93 -28.69
N ASP A 367 -19.55 1.09 -29.55
CA ASP A 367 -19.73 1.27 -31.00
C ASP A 367 -20.28 0.01 -31.69
N LEU A 368 -19.89 -1.19 -31.22
CA LEU A 368 -20.43 -2.47 -31.68
C LEU A 368 -21.87 -2.68 -31.21
N TYR A 369 -22.23 -2.22 -30.00
CA TYR A 369 -23.60 -2.23 -29.49
C TYR A 369 -24.52 -1.25 -30.23
N GLN A 370 -24.02 -0.10 -30.69
CA GLN A 370 -24.83 0.85 -31.47
C GLN A 370 -25.10 0.36 -32.90
N GLN A 371 -24.14 -0.31 -33.54
CA GLN A 371 -24.35 -0.95 -34.85
C GLN A 371 -25.21 -2.23 -34.75
N ALA A 372 -25.09 -2.99 -33.66
CA ALA A 372 -25.95 -4.13 -33.37
C ALA A 372 -27.39 -3.71 -32.99
N ALA A 373 -27.55 -2.59 -32.26
CA ALA A 373 -28.87 -2.05 -31.93
C ALA A 373 -29.62 -1.61 -33.19
N ALA A 374 -28.94 -1.02 -34.18
CA ALA A 374 -29.56 -0.64 -35.45
C ALA A 374 -30.02 -1.85 -36.29
N THR A 375 -29.40 -3.01 -36.14
CA THR A 375 -29.82 -4.27 -36.78
C THR A 375 -30.91 -5.01 -35.99
N LEU A 376 -30.96 -4.82 -34.67
CA LEU A 376 -31.98 -5.43 -33.78
C LEU A 376 -33.37 -4.79 -33.86
N PHE A 377 -33.51 -3.56 -34.39
CA PHE A 377 -34.83 -2.94 -34.61
C PHE A 377 -35.57 -3.44 -35.87
N ASP A 378 -34.87 -4.10 -36.81
CA ASP A 378 -35.49 -4.64 -38.04
C ASP A 378 -35.93 -6.12 -37.90
N GLU A 379 -35.31 -6.89 -36.98
CA GLU A 379 -35.59 -8.33 -36.82
C GLU A 379 -36.63 -8.68 -35.73
N ALA A 380 -37.26 -7.68 -35.09
CA ALA A 380 -38.32 -7.90 -34.09
C ALA A 380 -39.70 -8.26 -34.69
N ALA A 381 -39.74 -8.83 -35.90
CA ALA A 381 -40.96 -9.26 -36.59
C ALA A 381 -40.94 -10.76 -36.95
N ALA A 382 -40.57 -11.63 -36.01
CA ALA A 382 -40.87 -13.05 -36.10
C ALA A 382 -40.91 -13.71 -34.70
N PRO A 383 -42.04 -14.32 -34.28
CA PRO A 383 -42.10 -15.03 -33.02
C PRO A 383 -41.63 -16.48 -33.21
N GLY A 384 -40.65 -16.89 -32.41
CA GLY A 384 -40.34 -18.31 -32.21
C GLY A 384 -38.87 -18.66 -32.30
N ARG A 385 -38.13 -18.40 -31.21
CA ARG A 385 -37.02 -19.26 -30.77
C ARG A 385 -36.60 -18.83 -29.37
N GLU A 386 -36.88 -19.69 -28.39
CA GLU A 386 -36.28 -19.62 -27.06
C GLU A 386 -34.75 -19.71 -27.21
N ALA A 387 -34.06 -18.65 -26.80
CA ALA A 387 -32.62 -18.64 -26.64
C ALA A 387 -32.31 -18.31 -25.18
N GLN A 388 -32.15 -19.35 -24.37
CA GLN A 388 -31.40 -19.27 -23.13
C GLN A 388 -29.98 -18.79 -23.46
N ARG A 389 -29.62 -17.60 -23.00
CA ARG A 389 -28.23 -17.19 -22.83
C ARG A 389 -28.03 -16.83 -21.36
N GLU A 390 -27.38 -17.75 -20.66
CA GLU A 390 -26.87 -17.59 -19.30
C GLU A 390 -25.83 -16.46 -19.29
N LEU A 391 -26.14 -15.36 -18.60
CA LEU A 391 -25.12 -14.41 -18.13
C LEU A 391 -24.61 -14.95 -16.79
N SER A 392 -23.59 -15.80 -16.84
CA SER A 392 -22.95 -16.34 -15.64
C SER A 392 -21.99 -15.30 -15.03
N GLY A 393 -22.19 -14.92 -13.77
CA GLY A 393 -21.12 -14.33 -12.97
C GLY A 393 -21.50 -13.41 -11.81
N LEU A 394 -22.76 -12.95 -11.71
CA LEU A 394 -23.21 -12.15 -10.57
C LEU A 394 -24.27 -12.93 -9.77
N PRO A 395 -24.14 -13.04 -8.44
CA PRO A 395 -25.15 -13.69 -7.62
C PRO A 395 -26.48 -12.94 -7.77
N GLU A 396 -27.53 -13.64 -8.17
CA GLU A 396 -28.86 -13.05 -8.29
C GLU A 396 -29.44 -12.82 -6.90
N ILE A 397 -29.59 -11.55 -6.51
CA ILE A 397 -30.15 -11.16 -5.22
C ILE A 397 -31.56 -10.60 -5.41
N LYS A 398 -32.51 -11.11 -4.64
CA LYS A 398 -33.89 -10.59 -4.54
C LYS A 398 -34.19 -10.18 -3.10
N THR A 399 -34.94 -9.10 -2.93
CA THR A 399 -35.24 -8.53 -1.62
C THR A 399 -36.71 -8.19 -1.48
N GLY A 400 -37.21 -8.13 -0.25
CA GLY A 400 -38.59 -7.74 0.04
C GLY A 400 -38.86 -7.60 1.53
N VAL A 401 -40.09 -7.22 1.86
CA VAL A 401 -40.58 -7.07 3.25
C VAL A 401 -41.78 -8.00 3.44
N ALA A 402 -41.84 -8.66 4.58
CA ALA A 402 -42.96 -9.51 4.98
C ALA A 402 -43.52 -9.05 6.32
N GLU A 403 -44.82 -8.79 6.36
CA GLU A 403 -45.54 -8.49 7.60
C GLU A 403 -45.98 -9.80 8.28
N ILE A 404 -45.68 -9.95 9.56
CA ILE A 404 -46.17 -11.05 10.40
C ILE A 404 -47.20 -10.48 11.37
N GLU A 405 -48.43 -10.98 11.27
CA GLU A 405 -49.53 -10.58 12.15
C GLU A 405 -49.41 -11.26 13.52
N LEU A 406 -49.55 -10.45 14.57
CA LEU A 406 -49.53 -10.86 15.97
C LEU A 406 -50.95 -10.84 16.53
N GLU A 407 -51.19 -11.68 17.53
CA GLU A 407 -52.45 -11.62 18.28
C GLU A 407 -52.46 -10.40 19.23
N PRO A 408 -53.63 -9.80 19.50
CA PRO A 408 -53.73 -8.72 20.47
C PRO A 408 -53.28 -9.20 21.86
N ASN A 409 -52.32 -8.49 22.46
CA ASN A 409 -51.62 -8.86 23.71
C ASN A 409 -50.82 -10.17 23.61
N ALA A 410 -50.03 -10.32 22.54
CA ALA A 410 -49.15 -11.46 22.35
C ALA A 410 -48.19 -11.68 23.54
N ARG A 411 -48.13 -12.92 24.02
CA ARG A 411 -47.32 -13.33 25.18
C ARG A 411 -45.93 -13.79 24.77
N ALA A 412 -44.95 -13.54 25.63
CA ALA A 412 -43.59 -14.04 25.52
C ALA A 412 -43.57 -15.58 25.36
N GLY A 413 -42.70 -16.06 24.48
CA GLY A 413 -42.49 -17.48 24.18
C GLY A 413 -43.31 -18.01 23.00
N LYS A 414 -44.33 -17.30 22.52
CA LYS A 414 -45.15 -17.70 21.37
C LYS A 414 -44.44 -17.40 20.04
N SER A 415 -44.63 -18.30 19.07
CA SER A 415 -44.05 -18.19 17.73
C SER A 415 -45.12 -17.81 16.71
N TYR A 416 -44.77 -16.93 15.79
CA TYR A 416 -45.60 -16.44 14.70
C TYR A 416 -44.86 -16.63 13.38
N PHE A 417 -45.59 -16.84 12.30
CA PHE A 417 -45.02 -17.22 11.00
C PHE A 417 -45.65 -16.40 9.89
N SER A 418 -44.84 -16.05 8.89
CA SER A 418 -45.33 -15.47 7.65
C SER A 418 -46.08 -16.51 6.81
N ASN A 419 -46.88 -16.02 5.87
CA ASN A 419 -47.27 -16.80 4.71
C ASN A 419 -46.04 -17.20 3.90
N GLU A 420 -46.22 -18.14 2.97
CA GLU A 420 -45.15 -18.56 2.08
C GLU A 420 -44.80 -17.46 1.07
N ILE A 421 -43.53 -17.05 1.07
CA ILE A 421 -43.02 -15.93 0.26
C ILE A 421 -42.24 -16.52 -0.93
N LYS A 422 -42.68 -16.21 -2.15
CA LYS A 422 -41.94 -16.57 -3.37
C LYS A 422 -40.79 -15.58 -3.55
N HIS A 423 -39.55 -16.07 -3.49
CA HIS A 423 -38.36 -15.21 -3.59
C HIS A 423 -38.00 -14.84 -5.04
N GLY A 424 -38.55 -15.55 -6.04
CA GLY A 424 -38.42 -15.16 -7.45
C GLY A 424 -37.08 -15.50 -8.11
N LEU A 425 -36.27 -16.38 -7.50
CA LEU A 425 -34.99 -16.88 -8.05
C LEU A 425 -35.15 -18.28 -8.72
N GLY A 426 -36.39 -18.69 -8.97
CA GLY A 426 -36.71 -20.03 -9.45
C GLY A 426 -36.51 -21.14 -8.40
N PRO A 427 -36.73 -22.41 -8.77
CA PRO A 427 -36.43 -23.55 -7.91
C PRO A 427 -34.91 -23.72 -7.75
N GLY A 428 -34.44 -24.02 -6.54
CA GLY A 428 -33.01 -24.15 -6.24
C GLY A 428 -32.68 -23.89 -4.78
N GLN A 429 -31.44 -24.19 -4.38
CA GLN A 429 -30.97 -23.78 -3.06
C GLN A 429 -30.72 -22.27 -3.06
N VAL A 430 -31.22 -21.60 -2.02
CA VAL A 430 -31.03 -20.16 -1.82
C VAL A 430 -30.69 -19.91 -0.37
N VAL A 431 -29.83 -18.91 -0.13
CA VAL A 431 -29.56 -18.40 1.21
C VAL A 431 -30.52 -17.26 1.47
N VAL A 432 -31.31 -17.37 2.54
CA VAL A 432 -32.26 -16.32 2.96
C VAL A 432 -31.80 -15.70 4.26
N VAL A 433 -31.50 -14.41 4.22
CA VAL A 433 -31.21 -13.58 5.40
C VAL A 433 -32.45 -12.76 5.72
N ALA A 434 -32.90 -12.78 6.97
CA ALA A 434 -34.05 -12.00 7.44
C ALA A 434 -33.67 -11.15 8.66
N GLY A 435 -34.15 -9.91 8.70
CA GLY A 435 -33.94 -8.96 9.77
C GLY A 435 -35.24 -8.27 10.18
N LEU A 436 -35.31 -7.82 11.43
CA LEU A 436 -36.45 -7.09 11.97
C LEU A 436 -36.40 -5.64 11.49
N GLU A 437 -37.46 -5.14 10.87
CA GLU A 437 -37.53 -3.76 10.37
C GLU A 437 -38.34 -2.89 11.33
N ASP A 438 -37.67 -1.91 11.93
CA ASP A 438 -38.23 -0.88 12.80
C ASP A 438 -38.38 0.43 12.01
N SER A 439 -39.59 0.65 11.49
CA SER A 439 -39.95 1.84 10.69
C SER A 439 -40.51 2.99 11.52
N ASP A 440 -40.85 2.76 12.80
CA ASP A 440 -41.55 3.72 13.67
C ASP A 440 -40.61 4.58 14.53
N ASN A 441 -39.29 4.38 14.41
CA ASN A 441 -38.29 5.16 15.12
C ASN A 441 -38.15 6.58 14.53
N LYS A 442 -38.95 7.53 15.05
CA LYS A 442 -38.98 8.94 14.62
C LYS A 442 -37.65 9.70 14.74
N ILE A 443 -36.67 9.16 15.46
CA ILE A 443 -35.38 9.82 15.74
C ILE A 443 -34.29 9.39 14.74
N MET A 444 -34.27 8.11 14.33
CA MET A 444 -33.14 7.54 13.58
C MET A 444 -33.50 6.98 12.18
N GLY A 445 -34.76 7.07 11.76
CA GLY A 445 -35.23 6.55 10.48
C GLY A 445 -35.41 5.02 10.49
N GLU A 446 -35.55 4.42 9.30
CA GLU A 446 -35.73 2.97 9.13
C GLU A 446 -34.49 2.20 9.60
N GLN A 447 -34.67 1.29 10.56
CA GLN A 447 -33.60 0.44 11.10
C GLN A 447 -33.91 -1.04 10.85
N ILE A 448 -32.88 -1.81 10.46
CA ILE A 448 -33.01 -3.26 10.27
C ILE A 448 -32.07 -3.97 11.25
N PHE A 449 -32.63 -4.77 12.15
CA PHE A 449 -31.90 -5.54 13.13
C PHE A 449 -31.70 -6.98 12.64
N TYR A 450 -30.44 -7.39 12.51
CA TYR A 450 -30.06 -8.77 12.23
C TYR A 450 -29.64 -9.47 13.53
N GLY A 451 -30.14 -10.68 13.75
CA GLY A 451 -29.86 -11.44 14.97
C GLY A 451 -30.71 -10.98 16.16
N ALA A 452 -30.17 -11.07 17.38
CA ALA A 452 -30.87 -10.73 18.60
C ALA A 452 -30.86 -9.20 18.84
N ASN A 453 -32.01 -8.54 18.66
CA ASN A 453 -32.14 -7.10 18.85
C ASN A 453 -31.94 -6.65 20.32
N GLU A 454 -32.08 -7.54 21.30
CA GLU A 454 -31.87 -7.23 22.72
C GLU A 454 -30.43 -6.85 23.08
N VAL A 455 -29.45 -7.16 22.23
CA VAL A 455 -28.04 -6.77 22.42
C VAL A 455 -27.88 -5.25 22.48
N PHE A 456 -28.80 -4.50 21.88
CA PHE A 456 -28.78 -3.03 21.84
C PHE A 456 -29.57 -2.37 22.99
N ARG A 457 -30.11 -3.14 23.93
CA ARG A 457 -30.88 -2.60 25.08
C ARG A 457 -29.99 -1.68 25.94
N GLY A 458 -30.50 -0.49 26.28
CA GLY A 458 -29.77 0.51 27.07
C GLY A 458 -28.73 1.32 26.28
N SER A 459 -28.73 1.20 24.94
CA SER A 459 -27.88 1.98 24.04
C SER A 459 -28.69 3.00 23.24
N SER A 460 -28.01 3.89 22.52
CA SER A 460 -28.65 4.80 21.56
C SER A 460 -29.31 4.09 20.36
N PHE A 461 -29.09 2.79 20.21
CA PHE A 461 -29.60 1.96 19.10
C PHE A 461 -30.68 0.97 19.56
N GLU A 462 -31.27 1.20 20.74
CA GLU A 462 -32.34 0.36 21.26
C GLU A 462 -33.58 0.42 20.34
N SER A 463 -34.07 -0.75 19.93
CA SER A 463 -35.25 -0.87 19.07
C SER A 463 -36.53 -0.53 19.83
N THR A 464 -37.51 0.04 19.13
CA THR A 464 -38.88 0.24 19.65
C THR A 464 -39.69 -1.05 19.62
N LEU A 465 -39.24 -2.05 18.86
CA LEU A 465 -39.88 -3.36 18.73
C LEU A 465 -39.47 -4.31 19.87
N PRO A 466 -40.33 -5.26 20.26
CA PRO A 466 -40.01 -6.23 21.29
C PRO A 466 -38.82 -7.11 20.89
N PRO A 467 -38.06 -7.64 21.87
CA PRO A 467 -37.05 -8.64 21.60
C PRO A 467 -37.65 -9.90 20.96
N VAL A 468 -37.11 -10.29 19.81
CA VAL A 468 -37.56 -11.45 19.04
C VAL A 468 -36.38 -12.27 18.54
N SER A 469 -36.61 -13.57 18.39
CA SER A 469 -35.72 -14.46 17.65
C SER A 469 -36.33 -14.76 16.28
N ILE A 470 -35.52 -14.65 15.23
CA ILE A 470 -35.94 -14.83 13.83
C ILE A 470 -35.37 -16.15 13.30
N GLY A 471 -36.18 -16.91 12.57
CA GLY A 471 -35.75 -18.08 11.82
C GLY A 471 -36.39 -18.11 10.44
N THR A 472 -35.70 -18.70 9.47
CA THR A 472 -36.20 -18.87 8.09
C THR A 472 -36.21 -20.34 7.69
N VAL A 473 -37.24 -20.75 6.95
CA VAL A 473 -37.35 -22.09 6.36
C VAL A 473 -37.47 -21.93 4.85
N VAL A 474 -36.54 -22.52 4.11
CA VAL A 474 -36.50 -22.45 2.64
C VAL A 474 -37.13 -23.70 2.04
N PHE A 475 -37.90 -23.54 0.96
CA PHE A 475 -38.52 -24.61 0.17
C PHE A 475 -37.93 -24.62 -1.26
N PRO A 476 -36.78 -25.31 -1.47
CA PRO A 476 -36.04 -25.24 -2.74
C PRO A 476 -36.85 -25.66 -3.96
N GLY A 477 -37.72 -26.66 -3.83
CA GLY A 477 -38.54 -27.16 -4.95
C GLY A 477 -39.63 -26.18 -5.41
N ALA A 478 -40.09 -25.28 -4.53
CA ALA A 478 -41.14 -24.31 -4.82
C ALA A 478 -40.60 -22.90 -5.13
N GLY A 479 -39.31 -22.65 -4.88
CA GLY A 479 -38.71 -21.31 -5.02
C GLY A 479 -39.31 -20.31 -4.02
N SER A 480 -39.56 -20.76 -2.80
CA SER A 480 -40.23 -20.00 -1.74
C SER A 480 -39.57 -20.23 -0.38
N PHE A 481 -39.88 -19.37 0.59
CA PHE A 481 -39.46 -19.53 1.99
C PHE A 481 -40.55 -19.01 2.94
N ARG A 482 -40.41 -19.29 4.24
CA ARG A 482 -41.21 -18.70 5.31
C ARG A 482 -40.29 -18.10 6.37
N ALA A 483 -40.65 -16.93 6.87
CA ALA A 483 -40.03 -16.32 8.03
C ALA A 483 -40.86 -16.62 9.28
N GLY A 484 -40.19 -16.97 10.37
CA GLY A 484 -40.79 -17.17 11.69
C GLY A 484 -40.14 -16.27 12.71
N ILE A 485 -40.95 -15.72 13.61
CA ILE A 485 -40.49 -14.95 14.77
C ILE A 485 -40.99 -15.59 16.05
N ARG A 486 -40.17 -15.59 17.09
CA ARG A 486 -40.58 -15.98 18.43
C ARG A 486 -40.35 -14.82 19.39
N LEU A 487 -41.45 -14.36 20.00
CA LEU A 487 -41.44 -13.24 20.94
C LEU A 487 -40.72 -13.63 22.23
N GLN A 488 -39.84 -12.78 22.73
CA GLN A 488 -39.17 -12.97 24.03
C GLN A 488 -39.79 -12.10 25.14
N SER A 489 -40.57 -11.08 24.77
CA SER A 489 -41.35 -10.25 25.70
C SER A 489 -42.81 -10.17 25.28
N ASN A 490 -43.67 -9.75 26.21
CA ASN A 490 -45.07 -9.45 25.90
C ASN A 490 -45.15 -8.16 25.08
N THR A 491 -45.98 -8.14 24.05
CA THR A 491 -46.18 -6.94 23.22
C THR A 491 -47.66 -6.67 22.96
N ARG A 492 -47.97 -5.40 22.70
CA ARG A 492 -49.28 -4.94 22.24
C ARG A 492 -49.32 -4.66 20.73
N LEU A 493 -48.20 -4.86 20.04
CA LEU A 493 -48.12 -4.69 18.59
C LEU A 493 -48.97 -5.76 17.90
N GLU A 494 -49.72 -5.34 16.88
CA GLU A 494 -50.55 -6.22 16.06
C GLU A 494 -49.80 -6.76 14.83
N LYS A 495 -48.68 -6.14 14.45
CA LYS A 495 -47.88 -6.52 13.30
C LYS A 495 -46.40 -6.25 13.53
N VAL A 496 -45.56 -7.05 12.89
CA VAL A 496 -44.10 -6.89 12.87
C VAL A 496 -43.60 -7.07 11.44
N SER A 497 -42.79 -6.13 10.96
CA SER A 497 -42.17 -6.17 9.64
C SER A 497 -40.84 -6.90 9.68
N VAL A 498 -40.66 -7.86 8.77
CA VAL A 498 -39.42 -8.62 8.59
C VAL A 498 -38.92 -8.39 7.17
N ARG A 499 -37.76 -7.76 7.05
CA ARG A 499 -37.09 -7.55 5.76
C ARG A 499 -36.21 -8.73 5.42
N TRP A 500 -36.22 -9.16 4.17
CA TRP A 500 -35.52 -10.36 3.73
C TRP A 500 -34.73 -10.15 2.43
N TRP A 501 -33.65 -10.92 2.31
CA TRP A 501 -32.80 -11.03 1.14
C TRP A 501 -32.61 -12.50 0.80
N ALA A 502 -32.90 -12.87 -0.43
CA ALA A 502 -32.62 -14.19 -0.98
C ALA A 502 -31.48 -14.07 -2.00
N CYS A 503 -30.48 -14.93 -1.88
CA CYS A 503 -29.35 -15.01 -2.79
C CYS A 503 -29.22 -16.43 -3.33
N ARG A 504 -28.94 -16.55 -4.63
CA ARG A 504 -28.57 -17.81 -5.28
C ARG A 504 -27.11 -17.70 -5.73
N GLU A 505 -26.28 -18.63 -5.28
CA GLU A 505 -24.88 -18.79 -5.73
C GLU A 505 -24.79 -19.25 -7.18
#